data_AF-A0A554IM85-F1
#
_entry.id   AF-A0A554IM85-F1
#
_cell.length_a   1.000
_cell.length_b   1.000
_cell.length_c   1.000
_cell.angle_alpha   90.00
_cell.angle_beta   90.00
_cell.angle_gamma   90.00
#
_symmetry.space_group_name_H-M   'P 1'
#
loop_
_entity.id
_entity.type
_entity.pdbx_description
1 polymer ?
#
loop_
_entity_poly.entity_id
_entity_poly.type
_entity_poly.pdbx_seq_one_letter_code
_entity_poly.pdbx_strand_id
1 'polypeptide(L)'
;MITVGGADAGRKRILFYFQKYPKVVIRGDELMVVAGISDWPRRLRELRVEFGWAILNGKTIKEMAREGEFSINGIDAMSLGPDHYILLGT
;
A
#
# COMPACT_ATOMS: atom_id res chain seq x y z
N MET A 1 -28.58 -0.48 -0.36
CA MET A 1 -28.01 -0.92 0.92
C MET A 1 -26.49 -0.94 0.78
N ILE A 2 -25.78 0.03 1.33
CA ILE A 2 -24.30 -0.03 1.41
C ILE A 2 -23.98 -0.46 2.84
N THR A 3 -23.54 -1.70 3.00
CA THR A 3 -23.21 -2.30 4.29
C THR A 3 -21.94 -1.67 4.86
N VAL A 4 -22.11 -0.85 5.89
CA VAL A 4 -21.02 -0.18 6.64
C VAL A 4 -19.94 -1.15 7.13
N GLY A 5 -20.25 -2.44 7.31
CA GLY A 5 -19.29 -3.48 7.72
C GLY A 5 -18.28 -3.93 6.64
N GLY A 6 -18.61 -3.79 5.35
CA GLY A 6 -17.73 -4.27 4.26
C GLY A 6 -16.47 -3.40 4.09
N ALA A 7 -16.61 -2.08 4.28
CA ALA A 7 -15.53 -1.13 4.15
C ALA A 7 -14.47 -1.29 5.25
N ASP A 8 -14.88 -1.42 6.52
CA ASP A 8 -13.96 -1.62 7.63
C ASP A 8 -13.24 -2.98 7.53
N ALA A 9 -13.97 -4.03 7.14
CA ALA A 9 -13.37 -5.35 6.90
C ALA A 9 -12.33 -5.31 5.76
N GLY A 10 -12.61 -4.58 4.67
CA GLY A 10 -11.66 -4.39 3.57
C GLY A 10 -10.37 -3.70 4.00
N ARG A 11 -10.47 -2.63 4.81
CA ARG A 11 -9.29 -1.95 5.37
C ARG A 11 -8.42 -2.86 6.23
N LYS A 12 -9.05 -3.62 7.12
CA LYS A 12 -8.34 -4.57 8.00
C LYS A 12 -7.61 -5.64 7.20
N ARG A 13 -8.22 -6.16 6.13
CA ARG A 13 -7.56 -7.11 5.21
C ARG A 13 -6.36 -6.51 4.49
N ILE A 14 -6.49 -5.28 3.98
CA ILE A 14 -5.38 -4.56 3.34
C ILE A 14 -4.21 -4.41 4.33
N LEU A 15 -4.48 -3.92 5.55
CA LEU A 15 -3.45 -3.73 6.56
C LEU A 15 -2.76 -5.06 6.92
N PHE A 16 -3.55 -6.10 7.17
CA PHE A 16 -3.01 -7.42 7.47
C PHE A 16 -2.10 -7.94 6.35
N TYR A 17 -2.47 -7.72 5.08
CA TYR A 17 -1.67 -8.14 3.93
C TYR A 17 -0.33 -7.39 3.87
N PHE A 18 -0.34 -6.07 4.08
CA PHE A 18 0.91 -5.28 4.16
C PHE A 18 1.80 -5.74 5.32
N GLN A 19 1.23 -6.02 6.50
CA GLN A 19 1.98 -6.50 7.67
C GLN A 19 2.56 -7.90 7.45
N LYS A 20 1.89 -8.74 6.65
CA LYS A 20 2.39 -10.06 6.28
C LYS A 20 3.55 -9.99 5.29
N TYR A 21 3.58 -8.97 4.43
CA TYR A 21 4.60 -8.77 3.39
C TYR A 21 5.27 -7.39 3.49
N PRO A 22 5.98 -7.09 4.60
CA PRO A 22 6.66 -5.82 4.75
C PRO A 22 7.83 -5.71 3.76
N LYS A 23 8.11 -4.50 3.27
CA LYS A 23 9.17 -4.21 2.29
C LYS A 23 9.03 -4.99 0.97
N VAL A 24 7.83 -5.46 0.66
CA VAL A 24 7.49 -6.12 -0.62
C VAL A 24 6.63 -5.17 -1.45
N VAL A 25 6.82 -5.20 -2.77
CA VAL A 25 5.97 -4.48 -3.73
C VAL A 25 4.61 -5.15 -3.80
N ILE A 26 3.55 -4.40 -3.49
CA ILE A 26 2.16 -4.83 -3.62
C ILE A 26 1.47 -3.94 -4.63
N ARG A 27 0.75 -4.52 -5.58
CA ARG A 27 0.03 -3.79 -6.64
C ARG A 27 -1.41 -3.44 -6.23
N GLY A 28 -1.95 -2.40 -6.86
CA GLY A 28 -3.32 -1.95 -6.61
C GLY A 28 -4.40 -2.99 -6.94
N ASP A 29 -4.22 -3.78 -7.99
CA ASP A 29 -5.16 -4.84 -8.36
C ASP A 29 -5.13 -6.02 -7.37
N GLU A 30 -3.97 -6.34 -6.80
CA GLU A 30 -3.87 -7.28 -5.66
C GLU A 30 -4.64 -6.75 -4.45
N LEU A 31 -4.53 -5.45 -4.14
CA LEU A 31 -5.28 -4.82 -3.04
C LEU A 31 -6.78 -4.87 -3.27
N MET A 32 -7.25 -4.75 -4.51
CA MET A 32 -8.67 -4.91 -4.84
C MET A 32 -9.16 -6.32 -4.48
N VAL A 33 -8.40 -7.35 -4.83
CA VAL A 33 -8.73 -8.75 -4.53
C VAL A 33 -8.70 -9.01 -3.02
N VAL A 34 -7.65 -8.57 -2.33
CA VAL A 34 -7.50 -8.71 -0.87
C VAL A 34 -8.63 -7.97 -0.13
N ALA A 35 -8.95 -6.76 -0.56
CA ALA A 35 -9.99 -5.96 0.06
C ALA A 35 -11.39 -6.46 -0.29
N GLY A 36 -11.59 -7.20 -1.39
CA GLY A 36 -12.89 -7.66 -1.87
C GLY A 36 -13.85 -6.51 -2.21
N ILE A 37 -13.33 -5.31 -2.49
CA ILE A 37 -14.08 -4.10 -2.83
C ILE A 37 -13.30 -3.27 -3.84
N SER A 38 -14.01 -2.53 -4.72
CA SER A 38 -13.41 -1.57 -5.64
C SER A 38 -12.90 -0.31 -4.91
N ASP A 39 -13.48 0.01 -3.76
CA ASP A 39 -13.18 1.19 -2.93
C ASP A 39 -11.90 1.06 -2.09
N TRP A 40 -11.03 0.09 -2.41
CA TRP A 40 -9.74 -0.11 -1.75
C TRP A 40 -8.83 1.15 -1.75
N PRO A 41 -8.81 2.03 -2.79
CA PRO A 41 -7.92 3.20 -2.75
C PRO A 41 -8.28 4.16 -1.62
N ARG A 42 -9.57 4.26 -1.29
CA ARG A 42 -10.05 5.05 -0.16
C ARG A 42 -9.58 4.46 1.17
N ARG A 43 -9.70 3.14 1.33
CA ARG A 43 -9.24 2.43 2.54
C ARG A 43 -7.72 2.55 2.71
N LEU A 44 -6.97 2.49 1.62
CA LEU A 44 -5.52 2.69 1.64
C LEU A 44 -5.15 4.12 2.05
N ARG A 45 -5.88 5.13 1.57
CA ARG A 45 -5.70 6.52 2.02
C ARG A 45 -5.99 6.68 3.52
N GLU A 46 -7.05 6.06 4.05
CA GLU A 46 -7.33 6.07 5.49
C GLU A 46 -6.14 5.51 6.27
N LEU A 47 -5.60 4.34 5.87
CA LEU A 47 -4.43 3.76 6.54
C LEU A 47 -3.23 4.71 6.57
N ARG A 48 -2.97 5.44 5.47
CA ARG A 48 -1.84 6.37 5.36
C ARG A 48 -2.05 7.68 6.11
N VAL A 49 -3.25 8.25 6.03
CA VAL A 49 -3.54 9.61 6.51
C VAL A 49 -4.13 9.61 7.92
N GLU A 50 -5.11 8.74 8.18
CA GLU A 50 -5.84 8.71 9.44
C GLU A 50 -5.15 7.83 10.48
N PHE A 51 -4.55 6.71 10.06
CA PHE A 51 -3.90 5.74 10.95
C PHE A 51 -2.37 5.81 10.93
N GLY A 52 -1.77 6.64 10.08
CA GLY A 52 -0.33 6.90 10.08
C GLY A 52 0.56 5.75 9.62
N TRP A 53 0.03 4.76 8.90
CA TRP A 53 0.84 3.65 8.38
C TRP A 53 1.83 4.15 7.31
N ALA A 54 3.09 3.75 7.43
CA ALA A 54 4.19 4.10 6.53
C ALA A 54 4.13 3.30 5.20
N ILE A 55 3.01 3.44 4.49
CA ILE A 55 2.78 2.85 3.17
C ILE A 55 3.12 3.90 2.11
N LEU A 56 4.19 3.65 1.36
CA LEU A 56 4.62 4.50 0.25
C LEU A 56 4.05 3.99 -1.07
N ASN A 57 3.84 4.90 -2.01
CA ASN A 57 3.54 4.53 -3.39
C ASN A 57 4.81 4.62 -4.25
N GLY A 58 4.78 4.01 -5.44
CA GLY A 58 5.94 3.97 -6.33
C GLY A 58 6.45 5.35 -6.76
N LYS A 59 5.59 6.38 -6.81
CA LYS A 59 6.03 7.76 -7.09
C LYS A 59 6.94 8.30 -5.97
N THR A 60 6.49 8.20 -4.72
CA THR A 60 7.27 8.64 -3.56
C THR A 60 8.57 7.84 -3.44
N ILE A 61 8.52 6.53 -3.68
CA ILE A 61 9.71 5.68 -3.67
C ILE A 61 10.72 6.12 -4.74
N LYS A 62 10.25 6.43 -5.95
CA LYS A 62 11.11 6.94 -7.03
C LYS A 62 11.76 8.28 -6.71
N GLU A 63 11.04 9.16 -6.03
CA GLU A 63 11.57 10.45 -5.58
C GLU A 63 12.69 10.23 -4.56
N MET A 64 12.44 9.45 -3.51
CA MET A 64 13.45 9.11 -2.50
C MET A 64 14.66 8.38 -3.08
N ALA A 65 14.45 7.48 -4.05
CA ALA A 65 15.53 6.76 -4.71
C ALA A 65 16.43 7.70 -5.54
N ARG A 66 15.86 8.72 -6.19
CA ARG A 66 16.65 9.73 -6.91
C ARG A 66 17.49 10.61 -5.97
N GLU A 67 17.04 10.77 -4.74
CA GLU A 67 17.76 11.51 -3.69
C GLU A 67 18.78 10.62 -2.95
N GLY A 68 18.87 9.33 -3.29
CA GLY A 68 19.76 8.37 -2.64
C GLY A 68 19.28 7.92 -1.25
N GLU A 69 18.05 8.25 -0.89
CA GLU A 69 17.47 8.02 0.45
C GLU A 69 16.70 6.70 0.57
N PHE A 70 16.61 5.92 -0.51
CA PHE A 70 15.84 4.68 -0.54
C PHE A 70 16.58 3.52 -1.21
N SER A 71 16.82 2.46 -0.44
CA SER A 71 17.28 1.17 -0.94
C SER A 71 16.49 0.05 -0.26
N ILE A 72 15.78 -0.74 -1.06
CA ILE A 72 15.29 -2.05 -0.63
C ILE A 72 16.01 -3.10 -1.48
N ASN A 73 16.63 -4.07 -0.81
CA ASN A 73 17.36 -5.16 -1.48
C ASN A 73 16.46 -5.86 -2.51
N GLY A 74 16.96 -5.94 -3.75
CA GLY A 74 16.30 -6.65 -4.83
C GLY A 74 15.12 -5.92 -5.50
N ILE A 75 14.84 -4.66 -5.14
CA ILE A 75 13.81 -3.85 -5.78
C ILE A 75 14.47 -2.70 -6.54
N ASP A 76 14.32 -2.69 -7.87
CA ASP A 76 14.63 -1.50 -8.67
C ASP A 76 13.51 -0.46 -8.48
N ALA A 77 13.79 0.58 -7.69
CA ALA A 77 12.85 1.67 -7.44
C ALA A 77 12.37 2.35 -8.74
N MET A 78 13.20 2.40 -9.78
CA MET A 78 12.86 3.05 -11.05
C MET A 78 11.85 2.24 -11.87
N SER A 79 11.72 0.95 -11.60
CA SER A 79 10.71 0.08 -12.20
C SER A 79 9.29 0.25 -11.62
N LEU A 80 9.12 0.96 -10.49
CA LEU A 80 7.85 0.97 -9.76
C LEU A 80 6.75 1.84 -10.43
N GLY A 81 5.55 1.29 -10.60
CA GLY A 81 4.37 2.02 -11.07
C GLY A 81 3.72 2.91 -10.01
N PRO A 82 2.82 3.84 -10.40
CA PRO A 82 2.07 4.68 -9.47
C PRO A 82 1.09 3.89 -8.57
N ASP A 83 0.74 2.67 -8.98
CA ASP A 83 -0.13 1.69 -8.32
C ASP A 83 0.65 0.62 -7.54
N HIS A 84 1.97 0.75 -7.44
CA HIS A 84 2.80 -0.06 -6.56
C HIS A 84 2.90 0.57 -5.18
N TYR A 85 2.83 -0.25 -4.14
CA TYR A 85 2.87 0.16 -2.75
C TYR A 85 3.81 -0.71 -1.93
N ILE A 86 4.46 -0.12 -0.92
CA ILE A 86 5.35 -0.82 0.00
C ILE A 86 5.10 -0.31 1.42
N LEU A 87 5.01 -1.23 2.38
CA LEU A 87 5.06 -0.91 3.81
C LEU A 87 6.53 -0.91 4.29
N LEU A 88 7.00 0.18 4.89
CA LEU A 88 8.40 0.30 5.33
C LEU A 88 8.69 -0.19 6.75
N GLY A 89 7.70 -0.22 7.63
CA GLY A 89 7.83 -0.65 9.02
C GLY A 89 6.47 -0.87 9.68
N THR A 90 6.46 -1.70 10.72
CA THR A 90 5.31 -1.99 11.59
C THR A 90 5.55 -1.45 12.98
#